data_AF-A0A0L0SXH6-F1
#
_entry.id   AF-A0A0L0SXH6-F1
#
_cell.length_a   1.000
_cell.length_b   1.000
_cell.length_c   1.000
_cell.angle_alpha   90.00
_cell.angle_beta   90.00
_cell.angle_gamma   90.00
#
_symmetry.space_group_name_H-M   'P 1'
#
loop_
_entity.id
_entity.type
_entity.pdbx_description
1 polymer ?
#
loop_
_entity_poly.entity_id
_entity_poly.type
_entity_poly.pdbx_seq_one_letter_code
_entity_poly.pdbx_strand_id
1 'polypeptide(L)'
;MPKTQPGILLECDSTVKQIVLMLNERRKQERPGYPGFVLEDLDDTHLFLVGSDDVLRDVRSTINAQLDESRKPRSMNNPVAARFRGRGRGRG
;
A
#
# COMPACT_ATOMS: atom_id res chain seq x y z
N MET A 1 -18.07 25.22 23.25
CA MET A 1 -18.63 25.12 21.89
C MET A 1 -18.12 23.84 21.26
N PRO A 2 -18.99 22.94 20.78
CA PRO A 2 -18.55 21.77 20.03
C PRO A 2 -17.87 22.23 18.73
N LYS A 3 -16.72 21.64 18.40
CA LYS A 3 -16.04 21.85 17.12
C LYS A 3 -16.48 20.73 16.18
N THR A 4 -17.09 21.09 15.06
CA THR A 4 -17.42 20.16 13.97
C THR A 4 -16.43 20.38 12.84
N GLN A 5 -15.62 19.36 12.55
CA GLN A 5 -14.71 19.36 11.41
C GLN A 5 -15.25 18.44 10.32
N PRO A 6 -15.55 18.95 9.11
CA PRO A 6 -15.98 18.10 8.00
C PRO A 6 -14.82 17.21 7.56
N GLY A 7 -15.12 15.94 7.35
CA GLY A 7 -14.14 14.92 7.01
C GLY A 7 -14.81 13.65 6.49
N ILE A 8 -14.00 12.66 6.19
CA ILE A 8 -14.44 11.37 5.68
C ILE A 8 -14.14 10.31 6.73
N LEU A 9 -15.15 9.52 7.08
CA LEU A 9 -14.97 8.31 7.88
C LEU A 9 -14.63 7.15 6.94
N LEU A 10 -13.45 6.55 7.14
CA LEU A 10 -13.03 5.34 6.46
C LEU A 10 -13.15 4.16 7.42
N GLU A 11 -14.07 3.26 7.11
CA GLU A 11 -14.16 1.94 7.74
C GLU A 11 -13.40 0.92 6.90
N CYS A 12 -12.44 0.22 7.52
CA CYS A 12 -11.59 -0.76 6.86
C CYS A 12 -11.07 -1.80 7.86
N ASP A 13 -10.53 -2.92 7.35
CA ASP A 13 -9.86 -3.89 8.23
C ASP A 13 -8.53 -3.32 8.77
N SER A 14 -8.04 -3.92 9.85
CA SER A 14 -6.82 -3.46 10.54
C SER A 14 -5.56 -3.49 9.65
N THR A 15 -5.51 -4.34 8.62
CA THR A 15 -4.38 -4.39 7.68
C THR A 15 -4.42 -3.20 6.73
N VAL A 16 -5.60 -2.90 6.16
CA VAL A 16 -5.80 -1.72 5.31
C VAL A 16 -5.57 -0.44 6.11
N LYS A 17 -6.00 -0.38 7.37
CA LYS A 17 -5.71 0.75 8.25
C LYS A 17 -4.20 1.03 8.34
N GLN A 18 -3.40 0.00 8.57
CA GLN A 18 -1.93 0.14 8.64
C GLN A 18 -1.35 0.65 7.33
N ILE A 19 -1.83 0.15 6.20
CA ILE A 19 -1.46 0.63 4.86
C ILE A 19 -1.72 2.13 4.71
N VAL A 20 -2.92 2.58 5.10
CA VAL A 20 -3.34 3.98 4.99
C VAL A 20 -2.48 4.88 5.89
N LEU A 21 -2.17 4.44 7.11
CA LEU A 21 -1.26 5.15 8.02
C LEU A 21 0.15 5.25 7.46
N MET A 22 0.69 4.17 6.89
CA MET A 22 2.01 4.20 6.23
C MET A 22 2.05 5.16 5.05
N LEU A 23 0.98 5.20 4.24
CA LEU A 23 0.84 6.15 3.14
C LEU A 23 0.85 7.59 3.66
N ASN A 24 0.14 7.86 4.75
CA ASN A 24 0.08 9.18 5.38
C ASN A 24 1.46 9.67 5.82
N GLU A 25 2.23 8.83 6.51
CA GLU A 25 3.58 9.16 6.95
C GLU A 25 4.53 9.37 5.77
N ARG A 26 4.43 8.54 4.73
CA ARG A 26 5.21 8.72 3.51
C ARG A 26 4.91 10.06 2.83
N ARG A 27 3.65 10.48 2.77
CA ARG A 27 3.27 11.78 2.19
C ARG A 27 3.80 12.97 2.99
N LYS A 28 3.80 12.88 4.32
CA LYS A 28 4.41 13.90 5.20
C LYS A 28 5.91 14.05 4.92
N GLN A 29 6.60 12.95 4.62
CA GLN A 29 8.01 12.96 4.25
C GLN A 29 8.25 13.51 2.84
N GLU A 30 7.42 13.14 1.86
CA GLU A 30 7.52 13.61 0.47
C GLU A 30 7.22 15.11 0.33
N ARG A 31 6.38 15.68 1.21
CA ARG A 31 5.95 17.09 1.16
C ARG A 31 6.21 17.79 2.50
N PRO A 32 7.36 18.46 2.65
CA PRO A 32 7.65 19.25 3.85
C PRO A 32 6.56 20.30 4.10
N GLY A 33 5.98 20.31 5.30
CA GLY A 33 4.88 21.22 5.67
C GLY A 33 3.47 20.67 5.41
N TYR A 34 3.33 19.46 4.88
CA TYR A 34 2.03 18.79 4.76
C TYR A 34 1.64 18.09 6.08
N PRO A 35 0.48 18.39 6.68
CA PRO A 35 0.07 17.81 7.97
C PRO A 35 -0.38 16.33 7.87
N GLY A 36 -0.46 15.77 6.66
CA GLY A 36 -1.09 14.47 6.43
C GLY A 36 -2.56 14.61 6.01
N PHE A 37 -3.14 13.49 5.57
CA PHE A 37 -4.57 13.36 5.26
C PHE A 37 -5.34 12.60 6.33
N VAL A 38 -4.69 11.93 7.27
CA VAL A 38 -5.33 11.32 8.45
C VAL A 38 -5.48 12.39 9.51
N LEU A 39 -6.73 12.72 9.87
CA LEU A 39 -7.07 13.67 10.91
C LEU A 39 -7.05 13.02 12.29
N GLU A 40 -7.68 11.85 12.42
CA GLU A 40 -7.83 11.16 13.69
C GLU A 40 -7.88 9.63 13.48
N ASP A 41 -7.27 8.91 14.41
CA ASP A 41 -7.38 7.47 14.53
C ASP A 41 -8.42 7.17 15.63
N LEU A 42 -9.57 6.60 15.25
CA LEU A 42 -10.71 6.45 16.14
C LEU A 42 -10.69 5.10 16.87
N ASP A 43 -10.41 4.02 16.14
CA ASP A 43 -10.32 2.65 16.66
C ASP A 43 -9.60 1.74 15.67
N ASP A 44 -9.52 0.44 15.94
CA ASP A 44 -8.81 -0.56 15.12
C ASP A 44 -9.27 -0.66 13.65
N THR A 45 -10.47 -0.20 13.33
CA THR A 45 -11.10 -0.32 11.99
C THR A 45 -11.53 1.02 11.38
N HIS A 46 -11.51 2.10 12.14
CA HIS A 46 -12.01 3.40 11.71
C HIS A 46 -10.92 4.47 11.72
N LEU A 47 -10.77 5.15 10.58
CA LEU A 47 -9.94 6.33 10.42
C LEU A 47 -10.78 7.53 10.00
N PHE A 48 -10.47 8.70 10.56
CA PHE A 48 -11.04 9.96 10.12
C PHE A 48 -10.05 10.71 9.24
N LEU A 49 -10.45 10.99 7.99
CA LEU A 49 -9.61 11.58 6.96
C LEU A 49 -10.08 12.98 6.58
N VAL A 50 -9.18 13.77 6.00
CA VAL A 50 -9.50 15.06 5.39
C VAL A 50 -10.56 14.86 4.31
N GLY A 51 -11.62 15.66 4.36
CA GLY A 51 -12.70 15.69 3.38
C GLY A 51 -12.29 16.31 2.04
N SER A 52 -11.43 15.63 1.28
CA SER A 52 -11.01 16.02 -0.06
C SER A 52 -11.07 14.85 -1.03
N ASP A 53 -11.64 15.08 -2.21
CA ASP A 53 -11.76 14.07 -3.27
C ASP A 53 -10.39 13.56 -3.74
N ASP A 54 -9.37 14.40 -3.70
CA ASP A 54 -7.99 14.02 -4.05
C ASP A 54 -7.45 12.96 -3.08
N VAL A 55 -7.75 13.11 -1.77
CA VAL A 55 -7.34 12.15 -0.74
C VAL A 55 -8.01 10.81 -0.95
N LEU A 56 -9.32 10.79 -1.22
CA LEU A 56 -10.06 9.56 -1.50
C LEU A 56 -9.50 8.82 -2.70
N ARG A 57 -9.22 9.55 -3.78
CA ARG A 57 -8.68 8.98 -5.00
C ARG A 57 -7.29 8.38 -4.77
N ASP A 58 -6.44 9.07 -4.02
CA ASP A 58 -5.09 8.61 -3.67
C ASP A 58 -5.12 7.36 -2.79
N VAL A 59 -5.95 7.36 -1.74
CA VAL A 59 -6.12 6.21 -0.85
C VAL A 59 -6.63 5.00 -1.63
N ARG A 60 -7.66 5.17 -2.45
CA ARG A 60 -8.22 4.09 -3.29
C ARG A 60 -7.21 3.54 -4.29
N SER A 61 -6.44 4.42 -4.93
CA SER A 61 -5.40 4.01 -5.89
C SER A 61 -4.28 3.21 -5.21
N THR A 62 -3.85 3.64 -4.02
CA THR A 62 -2.78 2.99 -3.26
C THR A 62 -3.19 1.61 -2.77
N ILE A 63 -4.41 1.48 -2.22
CA ILE A 63 -4.96 0.20 -1.75
C ILE A 63 -5.05 -0.78 -2.92
N ASN A 64 -5.59 -0.36 -4.06
CA ASN A 64 -5.68 -1.21 -5.26
C ASN A 64 -4.29 -1.64 -5.76
N ALA A 65 -3.30 -0.74 -5.76
CA ALA A 65 -1.94 -1.07 -6.19
C ALA A 65 -1.27 -2.13 -5.32
N GLN A 66 -1.44 -2.06 -3.99
CA GLN A 66 -0.90 -3.07 -3.08
C GLN A 66 -1.61 -4.42 -3.17
N LEU A 67 -2.92 -4.42 -3.39
CA LEU A 67 -3.67 -5.65 -3.64
C LEU A 67 -3.22 -6.33 -4.94
N ASP A 68 -2.96 -5.55 -5.99
CA ASP A 68 -2.47 -6.09 -7.27
C ASP A 68 -1.03 -6.62 -7.19
N GLU A 69 -0.16 -6.00 -6.39
CA GLU A 69 1.20 -6.51 -6.15
C GLU A 69 1.16 -7.86 -5.40
N SER A 70 0.23 -8.00 -4.46
CA SER A 70 0.01 -9.25 -3.72
C SER A 70 -0.58 -10.36 -4.60
N ARG A 71 -1.26 -9.99 -5.70
CA ARG A 71 -1.93 -10.92 -6.62
C ARG A 71 -1.01 -11.47 -7.72
N LYS A 72 0.11 -10.81 -8.04
CA LYS A 72 1.06 -11.35 -9.02
C LYS A 72 1.76 -12.57 -8.41
N PRO A 73 1.61 -13.79 -8.98
CA PRO A 73 2.42 -14.91 -8.53
C PRO A 73 3.88 -14.51 -8.73
N ARG A 74 4.67 -14.54 -7.65
CA ARG A 74 6.13 -14.44 -7.74
C ARG A 74 6.57 -15.54 -8.70
N SER A 75 6.86 -15.17 -9.95
CA SER A 75 7.52 -16.07 -10.88
C SER A 75 8.86 -16.41 -10.24
N MET A 76 8.91 -17.58 -9.62
CA MET A 76 10.09 -18.14 -9.00
C MET A 76 11.10 -18.37 -10.12
N ASN A 77 11.91 -17.36 -10.43
CA ASN A 77 13.14 -17.57 -11.19
C ASN A 77 14.06 -18.39 -10.27
N ASN A 78 13.92 -19.71 -10.35
CA ASN A 78 14.80 -20.65 -9.69
C ASN A 78 16.02 -20.90 -10.62
N PRO A 79 17.20 -20.33 -10.35
CA PRO A 79 18.37 -20.50 -11.22
C PRO A 79 19.00 -21.90 -11.14
N VAL A 80 18.45 -22.84 -10.34
CA VAL A 80 19.08 -24.14 -10.08
C VAL A 80 18.81 -25.18 -11.20
N ALA A 81 17.84 -24.94 -12.09
CA ALA A 81 17.49 -25.91 -13.15
C ALA A 81 18.46 -25.93 -14.37
N ALA A 82 19.41 -24.99 -14.47
CA ALA A 82 20.24 -24.82 -15.68
C ALA A 82 21.52 -25.66 -15.72
N ARG A 83 21.89 -26.40 -14.65
CA ARG A 83 23.23 -27.01 -14.52
C ARG A 83 23.36 -28.48 -14.95
N PHE A 84 22.29 -29.13 -15.39
CA PHE A 84 22.31 -30.56 -15.74
C PHE A 84 21.77 -30.84 -17.15
N ARG A 85 22.35 -30.21 -18.19
CA ARG A 85 22.28 -30.75 -19.55
C ARG A 85 23.62 -30.59 -20.26
N GLY A 86 24.24 -31.71 -20.62
CA GLY A 86 25.11 -31.79 -21.79
C GLY A 86 26.61 -31.87 -21.54
N ARG A 87 27.10 -33.01 -21.02
CA ARG A 87 28.38 -33.57 -21.49
C ARG A 87 28.20 -35.04 -21.84
N GLY A 88 27.63 -35.27 -23.01
CA GLY A 88 27.66 -36.54 -23.73
C GLY A 88 27.82 -36.23 -25.21
N ARG A 89 28.66 -37.03 -25.89
CA ARG A 89 29.25 -36.86 -27.25
C ARG A 89 30.57 -36.07 -27.21
N GLY A 90 31.74 -36.61 -27.55
CA GLY A 90 32.09 -37.76 -28.39
C GLY A 90 32.36 -37.30 -29.82
N ARG A 91 33.62 -37.39 -30.25
CA ARG A 91 34.19 -37.53 -31.62
C ARG A 91 35.38 -36.60 -31.87
N GLY A 92 36.44 -37.17 -32.44
CA GLY A 92 37.63 -36.50 -32.96
C GLY A 92 38.86 -37.33 -32.71
#